data_AF-A0A328KVD4-F1
#
_entry.id   AF-A0A328KVD4-F1
#
_cell.length_a   1.000
_cell.length_b   1.000
_cell.length_c   1.000
_cell.angle_alpha   90.00
_cell.angle_beta   90.00
_cell.angle_gamma   90.00
#
_symmetry.space_group_name_H-M   'P 1'
#
loop_
_entity.id
_entity.type
_entity.pdbx_description
1 polymer ?
#
loop_
_entity_poly.entity_id
_entity_poly.type
_entity_poly.pdbx_seq_one_letter_code
_entity_poly.pdbx_strand_id
1 'polypeptide(L)'
;MAHRRFGHASNERLQHLPSATSTTDGIKINSNERTFCDSCAQGKTRRQPFPKARRTNPTKPFEIVSSDIKGPILEPSKEGFRYYISFNCLYSTWTQIKLLK
;
A
#
# COMPACT_ATOMS: atom_id res chain seq x y z
N MET A 1 -1.05 -6.78 -29.11
CA MET A 1 -0.77 -5.41 -29.64
C MET A 1 -1.89 -4.40 -29.36
N ALA A 2 -3.17 -4.75 -29.55
CA ALA A 2 -4.32 -3.85 -29.32
C ALA A 2 -4.32 -3.18 -27.93
N HIS A 3 -4.00 -3.93 -26.88
CA HIS A 3 -3.81 -3.41 -25.52
C HIS A 3 -2.96 -2.13 -25.46
N ARG A 4 -1.78 -2.11 -26.10
CA ARG A 4 -0.89 -0.93 -26.08
C ARG A 4 -1.41 0.21 -26.97
N ARG A 5 -1.99 -0.12 -28.14
CA ARG A 5 -2.49 0.89 -29.10
C ARG A 5 -3.71 1.66 -28.60
N PHE A 6 -4.56 1.02 -27.81
CA PHE A 6 -5.75 1.63 -27.20
C PHE A 6 -5.50 2.09 -25.76
N GLY A 7 -4.30 2.59 -25.47
CA GLY A 7 -3.99 3.22 -24.18
C GLY A 7 -4.10 2.26 -22.98
N HIS A 8 -3.64 1.02 -23.14
CA HIS A 8 -3.68 0.00 -22.09
C HIS A 8 -5.10 -0.39 -21.62
N ALA A 9 -6.09 -0.31 -22.51
CA ALA A 9 -7.44 -0.79 -22.24
C ALA A 9 -7.46 -2.26 -21.78
N SER A 10 -8.41 -2.61 -20.91
CA SER A 10 -8.60 -3.99 -20.46
C SER A 10 -9.08 -4.87 -21.62
N ASN A 11 -8.77 -6.16 -21.57
CA ASN A 11 -9.21 -7.09 -22.60
C ASN A 11 -10.75 -7.13 -22.73
N GLU A 12 -11.48 -6.97 -21.63
CA GLU A 12 -12.94 -6.84 -21.61
C GLU A 12 -13.41 -5.64 -22.46
N ARG A 13 -12.80 -4.46 -22.28
CA ARG A 13 -13.14 -3.28 -23.10
C ARG A 13 -12.81 -3.50 -24.57
N LEU A 14 -11.69 -4.17 -24.86
CA LEU A 14 -11.29 -4.46 -26.23
C LEU A 14 -12.21 -5.49 -26.90
N GLN A 15 -12.80 -6.44 -26.15
CA GLN A 15 -13.76 -7.42 -26.67
C GLN A 15 -15.05 -6.76 -27.18
N HIS A 16 -15.47 -5.64 -26.59
CA HIS A 16 -16.69 -4.94 -26.99
C HIS A 16 -16.50 -4.00 -28.19
N LEU A 17 -15.27 -3.75 -28.64
CA LEU A 17 -14.99 -2.83 -29.75
C LEU A 17 -15.62 -3.28 -31.09
N PRO A 18 -15.50 -4.55 -31.52
CA PRO A 18 -16.05 -4.98 -32.82
C PRO A 18 -17.58 -4.88 -32.92
N SER A 19 -18.28 -4.93 -31.78
CA SER A 19 -19.74 -4.79 -31.69
C SER A 19 -20.22 -3.35 -31.57
N ALA A 20 -19.34 -2.41 -31.22
CA ALA A 20 -19.73 -1.03 -30.86
C ALA A 20 -19.68 -0.05 -32.03
N THR A 21 -19.02 -0.39 -33.14
CA THR A 21 -18.83 0.53 -34.28
C THR A 21 -19.00 -0.18 -35.60
N SER A 22 -19.77 0.39 -36.53
CA SER A 22 -19.93 -0.10 -37.91
C SER A 22 -18.67 0.01 -38.78
N THR A 23 -17.55 0.48 -38.22
CA THR A 23 -16.26 0.71 -38.90
C THR A 23 -15.20 -0.35 -38.57
N THR A 24 -15.52 -1.39 -37.79
CA THR A 24 -14.56 -2.44 -37.37
C THR A 24 -14.47 -3.64 -38.32
N ASP A 25 -14.97 -3.51 -39.55
CA ASP A 25 -14.92 -4.60 -40.52
C ASP A 25 -13.45 -4.97 -40.80
N GLY A 26 -13.04 -6.17 -40.36
CA GLY A 26 -11.66 -6.67 -40.43
C GLY A 26 -10.81 -6.59 -39.14
N ILE A 27 -11.27 -5.95 -38.07
CA ILE A 27 -10.51 -5.88 -36.79
C ILE A 27 -10.82 -7.13 -35.94
N LYS A 28 -9.99 -8.17 -36.08
CA LYS A 28 -10.02 -9.34 -35.20
C LYS A 28 -9.17 -9.10 -33.96
N ILE A 29 -9.81 -8.72 -32.84
CA ILE A 29 -9.13 -8.65 -31.55
C ILE A 29 -9.15 -10.03 -30.92
N ASN A 30 -8.01 -10.71 -30.89
CA ASN A 30 -7.87 -11.94 -30.13
C ASN A 30 -7.85 -11.61 -28.64
N SER A 31 -8.99 -11.82 -27.98
CA SER A 31 -9.18 -11.50 -26.57
C SER A 31 -8.52 -12.47 -25.60
N ASN A 32 -8.02 -13.61 -26.10
CA ASN A 32 -7.39 -14.65 -25.29
C ASN A 32 -5.88 -14.43 -25.09
N GLU A 33 -5.28 -13.46 -25.79
CA GLU A 33 -3.91 -13.03 -25.53
C GLU A 33 -3.85 -12.16 -24.26
N ARG A 34 -3.74 -12.81 -23.10
CA ARG A 34 -3.31 -12.15 -21.86
C ARG A 34 -1.81 -11.94 -21.90
N THR A 35 -1.33 -10.98 -22.68
CA THR A 35 0.07 -10.59 -22.64
C THR A 35 0.35 -9.80 -21.37
N PHE A 36 1.32 -10.25 -20.57
CA PHE A 36 1.85 -9.46 -19.46
C PHE A 36 2.37 -8.11 -19.98
N CYS A 37 2.05 -7.05 -19.26
CA CYS A 37 2.42 -5.69 -19.63
C CYS A 37 2.98 -4.96 -18.41
N ASP A 38 4.28 -4.67 -18.43
CA ASP A 38 5.02 -4.09 -17.30
C ASP A 38 4.40 -2.77 -16.81
N SER A 39 4.05 -1.87 -17.73
CA SER A 39 3.44 -0.58 -17.39
C SER A 39 2.08 -0.72 -16.69
N CYS A 40 1.28 -1.71 -17.09
CA CYS A 40 0.02 -2.02 -16.41
C CYS A 40 0.25 -2.69 -15.06
N ALA A 41 1.22 -3.60 -14.97
CA ALA A 41 1.57 -4.20 -13.70
C ALA A 41 2.01 -3.12 -12.70
N GLN A 42 2.84 -2.17 -13.11
CA GLN A 42 3.29 -1.08 -12.23
C GLN A 42 2.19 -0.07 -11.93
N GLY A 43 1.39 0.32 -12.92
CA GLY A 43 0.38 1.38 -12.76
C GLY A 43 -0.98 0.92 -12.24
N LYS A 44 -1.32 -0.37 -12.37
CA LYS A 44 -2.64 -0.93 -12.01
C LYS A 44 -2.55 -2.07 -11.00
N THR A 45 -1.37 -2.40 -10.49
CA THR A 45 -1.28 -3.38 -9.41
C THR A 45 -2.06 -2.89 -8.20
N ARG A 46 -2.80 -3.82 -7.59
CA ARG A 46 -3.45 -3.59 -6.31
C ARG A 46 -2.57 -4.19 -5.23
N ARG A 47 -2.36 -3.43 -4.15
CA ARG A 47 -1.74 -3.97 -2.94
C ARG A 47 -2.57 -5.16 -2.44
N GLN A 48 -1.92 -6.31 -2.25
CA GLN A 48 -2.56 -7.46 -1.62
C GLN A 48 -3.12 -7.09 -0.23
N PRO A 49 -4.19 -7.74 0.23
CA PRO A 49 -4.73 -7.49 1.56
C PRO A 49 -3.65 -7.62 2.62
N PHE A 50 -3.66 -6.70 3.58
CA PHE A 50 -2.80 -6.82 4.75
C PHE A 50 -3.21 -8.04 5.58
N PRO A 51 -2.25 -8.76 6.20
CA PRO A 51 -2.57 -9.79 7.17
C PRO A 51 -3.46 -9.22 8.29
N LYS A 52 -4.49 -9.99 8.69
CA LYS A 52 -5.41 -9.59 9.76
C LYS A 52 -4.76 -9.53 11.14
N ALA A 53 -3.70 -10.31 11.34
CA ALA A 53 -2.97 -10.40 12.59
C ALA A 53 -1.47 -10.26 12.33
N ARG A 54 -0.77 -9.82 13.37
CA ARG A 54 0.69 -9.76 13.36
C ARG A 54 1.26 -11.18 13.28
N ARG A 55 2.34 -11.35 12.52
CA ARG A 55 3.06 -12.64 12.43
C ARG A 55 3.81 -12.98 13.72
N THR A 56 4.20 -11.97 14.47
CA THR A 56 4.95 -12.10 15.73
C THR A 56 4.11 -11.55 16.88
N ASN A 57 3.65 -12.44 17.76
CA ASN A 57 2.98 -12.07 19.00
C ASN A 57 3.95 -12.35 20.14
N PRO A 58 4.30 -11.37 20.97
CA PRO A 58 5.14 -11.62 22.13
C PRO A 58 4.42 -12.55 23.11
N THR A 59 5.16 -13.42 23.77
CA THR A 59 4.69 -14.42 24.74
C THR A 59 5.03 -14.05 26.18
N LYS A 60 5.95 -13.10 26.37
CA LYS A 60 6.36 -12.59 27.69
C LYS A 60 6.54 -11.06 27.66
N PRO A 61 6.45 -10.39 28.83
CA PRO A 61 6.72 -8.96 28.94
C PRO A 61 8.09 -8.59 28.36
N PHE A 62 8.16 -7.45 27.67
CA PHE A 62 9.37 -6.87 27.07
C PHE A 62 10.06 -7.70 25.99
N GLU A 63 9.46 -8.77 25.48
CA GLU A 63 9.98 -9.51 24.32
C GLU A 63 10.00 -8.64 23.06
N ILE A 64 9.00 -7.77 22.91
CA ILE A 64 8.91 -6.80 21.82
C ILE A 64 8.49 -5.46 22.42
N VAL A 65 9.36 -4.46 22.26
CA VAL A 65 9.09 -3.07 22.62
C VAL A 65 9.05 -2.23 21.35
N SER A 66 7.93 -1.56 21.10
CA SER A 66 7.83 -0.56 20.04
C SER A 66 8.21 0.80 20.60
N SER A 67 9.23 1.42 19.99
CA SER A 67 9.66 2.77 20.35
C SER A 67 9.33 3.75 19.24
N ASP A 68 8.78 4.90 19.60
CA ASP A 68 8.53 6.00 18.66
C ASP A 68 8.88 7.34 19.29
N ILE A 69 9.42 8.24 18.47
CA ILE A 69 9.81 9.59 18.85
C ILE A 69 8.84 10.61 18.24
N LYS A 70 8.40 11.54 19.06
CA LYS A 70 7.57 12.66 18.62
C LYS A 70 8.27 13.96 18.91
N GLY A 71 8.38 14.81 17.90
CA GLY A 71 8.81 16.19 18.01
C GLY A 71 9.46 16.70 16.72
N PRO A 72 9.89 17.97 16.68
CA PRO A 72 9.76 18.96 17.76
C PRO A 72 8.30 19.38 17.98
N ILE A 73 7.89 19.46 19.23
CA ILE A 73 6.60 20.01 19.65
C ILE A 73 6.74 21.53 19.64
N LEU A 74 5.73 22.22 19.09
CA LEU A 74 5.73 23.67 18.91
C LEU A 74 5.96 24.38 20.24
N GLU A 75 5.13 24.03 21.21
CA GLU A 75 5.24 24.52 22.58
C GLU A 75 6.12 23.58 23.41
N PRO A 76 7.25 24.07 23.96
CA PRO A 76 8.08 23.26 24.84
C PRO A 76 7.36 23.01 26.18
N SER A 77 7.77 21.96 26.88
CA SER A 77 7.37 21.77 28.27
C SER A 77 7.90 22.90 29.18
N LYS A 78 7.43 22.95 30.44
CA LYS A 78 7.94 23.90 31.44
C LYS A 78 9.46 23.87 31.61
N GLU A 79 10.09 22.73 31.36
CA GLU A 79 11.54 22.51 31.50
C GLU A 79 12.28 22.60 30.15
N GLY A 80 11.58 23.00 29.08
CA GLY A 80 12.19 23.24 27.77
C GLY A 80 12.27 22.01 26.85
N PHE A 81 11.67 20.88 27.21
CA PHE A 81 11.67 19.68 26.36
C PHE A 81 10.75 19.86 25.15
N ARG A 82 11.25 19.56 23.94
CA ARG A 82 10.47 19.62 22.69
C ARG A 82 10.20 18.27 22.07
N TYR A 83 10.73 17.19 22.62
CA TYR A 83 10.54 15.85 22.11
C TYR A 83 10.11 14.91 23.24
N TYR A 84 9.46 13.82 22.87
CA TYR A 84 9.37 12.66 23.75
C TYR A 84 9.60 11.38 22.95
N ILE A 85 10.19 10.39 23.60
CA ILE A 85 10.23 9.02 23.11
C ILE A 85 9.29 8.16 23.96
N SER A 86 8.47 7.35 23.29
CA SER A 86 7.60 6.37 23.92
C SER A 86 8.20 4.98 23.75
N PHE A 87 8.08 4.13 24.77
CA PHE A 87 8.43 2.72 24.74
C PHE A 87 7.19 1.92 25.13
N ASN A 88 6.64 1.16 24.19
CA ASN A 88 5.40 0.40 24.36
C ASN A 88 5.71 -1.10 24.35
N CYS A 89 5.43 -1.79 25.44
CA CYS A 89 5.50 -3.25 25.51
C CYS A 89 4.30 -3.85 24.78
N LEU A 90 4.54 -4.62 23.70
CA LEU A 90 3.47 -5.19 22.89
C LEU A 90 2.75 -6.38 23.55
N TYR A 91 3.29 -6.92 24.64
CA TYR A 91 2.65 -7.99 25.42
C TYR A 91 1.72 -7.42 26.49
N SER A 92 2.25 -6.58 27.37
CA SER A 92 1.56 -6.11 28.58
C SER A 92 0.85 -4.77 28.43
N THR A 93 0.91 -4.16 27.23
CA THR A 93 0.45 -2.79 26.95
C THR A 93 1.04 -1.70 27.86
N TRP A 94 2.11 -2.03 28.58
CA TRP A 94 2.84 -1.07 29.42
C TRP A 94 3.56 -0.03 28.55
N THR A 95 3.48 1.24 28.93
CA THR A 95 4.10 2.36 28.21
C THR A 95 4.94 3.20 29.13
N GLN A 96 6.17 3.51 28.71
CA GLN A 96 7.03 4.49 29.34
C GLN A 96 7.32 5.63 28.38
N ILE A 97 7.26 6.86 28.89
CA ILE A 97 7.64 8.06 28.15
C ILE A 97 8.90 8.65 28.78
N LYS A 98 9.79 9.15 27.94
CA LYS A 98 10.93 9.98 28.34
C LYS A 98 10.92 11.27 27.53
N LEU A 99 11.03 12.39 28.23
CA LEU A 99 11.15 13.70 27.61
C LEU A 99 12.58 13.91 27.11
N LEU A 100 12.71 14.55 25.96
CA LEU A 100 13.96 14.82 25.27
C LEU A 100 13.98 16.31 24.87
N LYS A 101 15.16 16.93 24.92
CA LYS A 101 15.30 18.36 24.64
C LYS A 101 15.13 18.65 23.17
#